data_AF-A0A9E5NKD4-F1
#
_entry.id   AF-A0A9E5NKD4-F1
#
_cell.length_a   1.000
_cell.length_b   1.000
_cell.length_c   1.000
_cell.angle_alpha   90.00
_cell.angle_beta   90.00
_cell.angle_gamma   90.00
#
_symmetry.space_group_name_H-M   'P 1'
#
loop_
_entity.id
_entity.type
_entity.pdbx_description
1 polymer ?
#
loop_
_entity_poly.entity_id
_entity_poly.type
_entity_poly.pdbx_seq_one_letter_code
_entity_poly.pdbx_strand_id
1 'polypeptide(L)'
;GRDLTLLGQEGRLDPVIGREEEIMRLMRILVRRTKNNPVLIGDAGVGKTAIVEGLAQKIVSDDVPENLIGKRIVELDLGGMVAGSRFRGEFEERLKAAMD
;
A
#
# COMPACT_ATOMS: atom_id res chain seq x y z
N GLY A 1 5.80 4.32 8.68
CA GLY A 1 5.09 3.03 8.55
C GLY A 1 6.04 1.99 7.99
N ARG A 2 5.53 0.98 7.30
CA ARG A 2 6.30 -0.18 6.81
C ARG A 2 6.46 -0.12 5.28
N ASP A 3 7.59 -0.58 4.77
CA ASP A 3 7.78 -0.80 3.33
C ASP A 3 7.35 -2.24 3.01
N LEU A 4 6.16 -2.40 2.41
CA LEU A 4 5.61 -3.72 2.09
C LEU A 4 6.38 -4.39 0.96
N THR A 5 6.92 -3.61 0.02
CA THR A 5 7.76 -4.13 -1.06
C THR A 5 9.07 -4.70 -0.54
N LEU A 6 9.71 -4.03 0.43
CA LEU A 6 10.88 -4.56 1.13
C LEU A 6 10.54 -5.84 1.91
N LEU A 7 9.44 -5.86 2.66
CA LEU A 7 9.00 -7.06 3.37
C LEU A 7 8.71 -8.23 2.42
N GLY A 8 8.19 -7.95 1.23
CA GLY A 8 8.00 -8.94 0.16
C GLY A 8 9.33 -9.50 -0.35
N GLN A 9 10.34 -8.65 -0.58
CA GLN A 9 11.69 -9.08 -0.96
C GLN A 9 12.36 -9.94 0.12
N GLU A 10 12.13 -9.61 1.40
CA GLU A 10 12.63 -10.36 2.54
C GLU A 10 11.86 -11.69 2.78
N GLY A 11 10.79 -11.96 2.02
CA GLY A 11 9.96 -13.16 2.19
C GLY A 11 9.17 -13.16 3.50
N ARG A 12 8.89 -11.98 4.08
CA ARG A 12 8.23 -11.80 5.37
C ARG A 12 6.73 -11.51 5.26
N LEU A 13 6.20 -11.41 4.05
CA LEU A 13 4.78 -11.29 3.79
C LEU A 13 4.15 -12.68 3.68
N ASP A 14 2.99 -12.88 4.29
CA ASP A 14 2.23 -14.12 4.18
C ASP A 14 1.76 -14.33 2.73
N PRO A 15 1.75 -15.58 2.22
CA PRO A 15 1.27 -15.86 0.88
C PRO A 15 -0.23 -15.55 0.78
N VAL A 16 -0.61 -14.81 -0.25
CA VAL A 16 -2.00 -14.41 -0.47
C VAL A 16 -2.67 -15.42 -1.40
N ILE A 17 -3.80 -15.98 -0.98
CA ILE A 17 -4.53 -17.03 -1.71
C ILE A 17 -5.96 -16.56 -1.99
N GLY A 18 -6.41 -16.70 -3.24
CA GLY A 18 -7.81 -16.49 -3.62
C GLY A 18 -8.24 -15.02 -3.67
N ARG A 19 -7.29 -14.11 -3.93
CA ARG A 19 -7.51 -12.66 -4.06
C ARG A 19 -7.03 -12.09 -5.40
N GLU A 20 -6.80 -12.97 -6.37
CA GLU A 20 -6.25 -12.64 -7.68
C GLU A 20 -7.11 -11.60 -8.42
N GLU A 21 -8.44 -11.70 -8.35
CA GLU A 21 -9.34 -10.76 -9.02
C GLU A 21 -9.26 -9.35 -8.44
N GLU A 22 -9.22 -9.23 -7.10
CA GLU A 22 -9.10 -7.95 -6.41
C GLU A 22 -7.73 -7.32 -6.67
N ILE A 23 -6.66 -8.11 -6.62
CA ILE A 23 -5.29 -7.64 -6.92
C ILE A 23 -5.19 -7.19 -8.38
N MET A 24 -5.73 -7.94 -9.33
CA MET A 24 -5.80 -7.53 -10.74
C MET A 24 -6.64 -6.27 -10.95
N ARG A 25 -7.74 -6.10 -10.21
CA ARG A 25 -8.55 -4.88 -10.25
C ARG A 25 -7.78 -3.69 -9.69
N LEU A 26 -7.03 -3.89 -8.61
CA LEU A 26 -6.19 -2.88 -7.98
C LEU A 26 -5.12 -2.37 -8.97
N MET A 27 -4.38 -3.29 -9.59
CA MET A 27 -3.40 -2.97 -10.64
C MET A 27 -4.03 -2.15 -11.77
N ARG A 28 -5.16 -2.62 -12.31
CA ARG A 28 -5.89 -1.93 -13.39
C ARG A 28 -6.36 -0.52 -13.02
N ILE A 29 -6.58 -0.22 -11.74
CA ILE A 29 -6.94 1.14 -11.30
C ILE A 29 -5.69 2.01 -11.22
N LEU A 30 -4.60 1.49 -10.63
CA LEU A 30 -3.34 2.23 -10.46
C LEU A 30 -2.72 2.67 -11.78
N VAL A 31 -2.89 1.90 -12.86
CA VAL A 31 -2.34 2.21 -14.19
C VAL A 31 -3.13 3.29 -14.96
N ARG A 32 -4.28 3.73 -14.44
CA ARG A 32 -5.14 4.71 -15.14
C ARG A 32 -4.49 6.09 -15.18
N ARG A 33 -4.81 6.86 -16.23
CA ARG A 33 -4.41 8.27 -16.32
C ARG A 33 -5.14 9.16 -15.30
N THR A 34 -6.40 8.85 -14.99
CA THR A 34 -7.23 9.60 -14.05
C THR A 34 -7.95 8.65 -13.11
N LYS A 35 -8.25 9.14 -11.89
CA LYS A 35 -8.89 8.33 -10.82
C LYS A 35 -8.12 7.02 -10.56
N ASN A 36 -6.80 7.15 -10.44
CA ASN A 36 -5.85 6.07 -10.22
C ASN A 36 -5.59 5.78 -8.74
N ASN A 37 -6.39 6.36 -7.85
CA ASN A 37 -6.32 6.15 -6.41
C ASN A 37 -7.43 5.17 -5.99
N PRO A 38 -7.13 3.86 -5.87
CA PRO A 38 -8.11 2.87 -5.45
C PRO A 38 -8.44 2.99 -3.95
N VAL A 39 -9.68 2.67 -3.59
CA VAL A 39 -10.11 2.55 -2.19
C VAL A 39 -10.74 1.17 -2.00
N LEU A 40 -10.19 0.38 -1.08
CA LEU A 40 -10.69 -0.95 -0.74
C LEU A 40 -11.80 -0.86 0.32
N ILE A 41 -13.02 -1.23 -0.06
CA ILE A 41 -14.21 -1.16 0.79
C ILE A 41 -14.63 -2.57 1.22
N GLY A 42 -15.17 -2.69 2.44
CA GLY A 42 -15.58 -3.95 3.05
C GLY A 42 -15.57 -3.86 4.58
N ASP A 43 -15.98 -4.92 5.26
CA ASP A 43 -15.99 -4.94 6.73
C ASP A 43 -14.57 -4.99 7.32
N ALA A 44 -14.46 -4.75 8.63
CA ALA A 44 -13.19 -4.93 9.34
C ALA A 44 -12.81 -6.43 9.37
N GLY A 45 -11.52 -6.73 9.21
CA GLY A 45 -11.02 -8.12 9.29
C GLY A 45 -11.18 -8.98 8.03
N VAL A 46 -11.80 -8.47 6.96
CA VAL A 46 -12.00 -9.24 5.71
C VAL A 46 -10.73 -9.47 4.88
N GLY A 47 -9.57 -8.99 5.35
CA GLY A 47 -8.28 -9.16 4.66
C GLY A 47 -7.97 -8.10 3.61
N LYS A 48 -8.43 -6.85 3.78
CA LYS A 48 -8.07 -5.74 2.86
C LYS A 48 -6.56 -5.52 2.76
N THR A 49 -5.85 -5.67 3.87
CA THR A 49 -4.38 -5.56 3.93
C THR A 49 -3.72 -6.64 3.07
N ALA A 50 -4.23 -7.87 3.10
CA ALA A 50 -3.70 -8.97 2.32
C ALA A 50 -3.76 -8.69 0.80
N ILE A 51 -4.76 -7.96 0.31
CA ILE A 51 -4.82 -7.55 -1.10
C ILE A 51 -3.63 -6.64 -1.46
N VAL A 52 -3.26 -5.72 -0.56
CA VAL A 52 -2.13 -4.80 -0.78
C VAL A 52 -0.79 -5.52 -0.64
N GLU A 53 -0.66 -6.45 0.31
CA GLU A 53 0.52 -7.31 0.47
C GLU A 53 0.73 -8.21 -0.75
N GLY A 54 -0.36 -8.77 -1.31
CA GLY A 54 -0.30 -9.56 -2.54
C GLY A 54 0.12 -8.73 -3.76
N LEU A 55 -0.30 -7.46 -3.82
CA LEU A 55 0.23 -6.54 -4.83
C LEU A 55 1.74 -6.28 -4.62
N ALA A 56 2.19 -6.11 -3.38
CA ALA A 56 3.62 -5.92 -3.09
C ALA A 56 4.44 -7.14 -3.52
N GLN A 57 3.97 -8.36 -3.24
CA GLN A 57 4.59 -9.60 -3.72
C GLN A 57 4.69 -9.63 -5.25
N LYS A 58 3.62 -9.27 -5.97
CA LYS A 58 3.63 -9.21 -7.44
C LYS A 58 4.62 -8.19 -8.00
N ILE A 59 4.73 -7.02 -7.38
CA ILE A 59 5.71 -6.01 -7.79
C ILE A 59 7.13 -6.55 -7.61
N VAL A 60 7.39 -7.26 -6.51
CA VAL A 60 8.71 -7.87 -6.23
C VAL A 60 9.05 -8.98 -7.22
N SER A 61 8.06 -9.73 -7.69
CA SER A 61 8.25 -10.79 -8.69
C SER A 61 8.17 -10.30 -10.14
N ASP A 62 8.12 -8.98 -10.37
CA ASP A 62 7.90 -8.35 -11.68
C ASP A 62 6.64 -8.85 -12.42
N ASP A 63 5.66 -9.40 -11.69
CA ASP A 63 4.37 -9.87 -12.23
C ASP A 63 3.32 -8.76 -12.18
N VAL A 64 3.66 -7.61 -12.78
CA VAL A 64 2.83 -6.41 -12.84
C VAL A 64 2.99 -5.70 -14.18
N PRO A 65 2.05 -4.83 -14.58
CA PRO A 65 2.23 -3.97 -15.74
C PRO A 65 3.51 -3.12 -15.65
N GLU A 66 4.13 -2.80 -16.80
CA GLU A 66 5.40 -2.06 -16.87
C GLU A 66 5.44 -0.79 -16.02
N ASN A 67 4.32 -0.06 -15.92
CA ASN A 67 4.24 1.17 -15.15
C ASN A 67 4.30 0.97 -13.62
N LEU A 68 4.14 -0.28 -13.14
CA LEU A 68 4.24 -0.66 -11.73
C LEU A 68 5.54 -1.40 -11.39
N ILE A 69 6.33 -1.81 -12.39
CA ILE A 69 7.63 -2.45 -12.17
C ILE A 69 8.54 -1.52 -11.37
N GLY A 70 9.22 -2.07 -10.35
CA GLY A 70 10.14 -1.32 -9.49
C GLY A 70 9.49 -0.22 -8.63
N LYS A 71 8.16 -0.11 -8.59
CA LYS A 71 7.49 0.81 -7.67
C LYS A 71 7.56 0.27 -6.24
N ARG A 72 7.41 1.16 -5.26
CA ARG A 72 7.39 0.79 -3.83
C ARG A 72 5.99 0.96 -3.26
N ILE A 73 5.63 0.06 -2.35
CA ILE A 73 4.41 0.18 -1.55
C ILE A 73 4.81 0.46 -0.12
N VAL A 74 4.44 1.65 0.36
CA VAL A 74 4.75 2.11 1.71
C VAL A 74 3.45 2.34 2.46
N GLU A 75 3.35 1.73 3.63
CA GLU A 75 2.27 1.95 4.58
C GLU A 75 2.50 3.27 5.34
N LEU A 76 1.46 4.10 5.37
CA LEU A 76 1.44 5.34 6.13
C LEU A 76 0.78 5.09 7.50
N ASP A 77 1.57 5.25 8.57
CA ASP A 77 1.08 5.10 9.95
C ASP A 77 0.58 6.43 10.49
N LEU A 78 -0.73 6.66 10.36
CA LEU A 78 -1.38 7.87 10.87
C LEU A 78 -1.44 7.89 12.40
N GLY A 79 -1.55 6.73 13.05
CA GLY A 79 -1.60 6.63 14.52
C GLY A 79 -0.30 7.11 15.15
N GLY A 80 0.84 6.65 14.61
CA GLY A 80 2.17 7.10 15.00
C GLY A 80 2.43 8.57 14.70
N MET A 81 1.84 9.12 13.63
CA MET A 81 1.98 10.55 13.29
C MET A 81 1.23 11.47 14.26
N VAL A 82 0.04 11.06 14.70
CA VAL A 82 -0.75 11.76 15.73
C VAL A 82 -0.13 11.57 17.12
N ALA A 83 0.46 10.41 17.39
CA ALA A 83 1.16 10.16 18.64
C ALA A 83 2.32 11.17 18.82
N GLY A 84 2.23 11.96 19.88
CA GLY A 84 3.24 12.96 20.21
C GLY A 84 3.15 14.28 19.44
N SER A 85 2.10 14.53 18.64
CA SER A 85 1.78 15.89 18.20
C SER A 85 1.20 16.66 19.39
N ARG A 86 1.95 17.61 19.95
CA ARG A 86 1.51 18.39 21.13
C ARG A 86 0.97 19.75 20.74
N PHE A 87 1.40 20.25 19.58
CA PHE A 87 1.04 21.57 19.09
C PHE A 87 0.15 21.46 17.85
N ARG A 88 -0.77 22.43 17.70
CA ARG A 88 -1.63 22.54 16.52
C ARG A 88 -0.74 22.73 15.28
N GLY A 89 -0.99 21.95 14.23
CA GLY A 89 -0.25 22.00 12.97
C GLY A 89 0.91 21.00 12.86
N GLU A 90 1.41 20.47 13.97
CA GLU A 90 2.54 19.52 13.97
C GLU A 90 2.22 18.21 13.22
N PHE A 91 0.97 17.75 13.30
CA PHE A 91 0.50 16.60 12.51
C PHE A 91 0.54 16.88 11.01
N GLU A 92 0.10 18.07 10.58
CA GLU A 92 0.07 18.45 9.16
C GLU A 92 1.50 18.59 8.61
N GLU A 93 2.43 19.13 9.40
CA GLU A 93 3.85 19.21 9.04
C GLU A 93 4.47 17.81 8.87
N ARG A 94 4.23 16.90 9.82
CA ARG A 94 4.70 15.51 9.73
C ARG A 94 4.10 14.78 8.52
N LEU A 95 2.82 15.01 8.24
CA LEU A 95 2.16 14.42 7.08
C LEU A 95 2.76 14.91 5.76
N LYS A 96 3.01 16.22 5.64
CA LYS A 96 3.68 16.80 4.46
C LYS A 96 5.08 16.23 4.28
N ALA A 97 5.87 16.20 5.35
CA ALA A 97 7.22 15.65 5.32
C ALA A 97 7.28 14.16 4.96
N ALA A 98 6.19 13.41 5.12
CA ALA A 98 6.09 12.01 4.72
C ALA A 98 5.62 11.82 3.26
N MET A 99 5.07 12.86 2.63
CA MET A 99 4.62 12.86 1.24
C MET A 99 5.65 13.42 0.26
N ASP A 100 6.61 14.20 0.77
CA ASP A 100 7.78 14.73 0.03
C ASP A 100 8.94 13.70 -0.03
#